data_AF-A0A7X7SLZ0-F1
#
_entry.id   AF-A0A7X7SLZ0-F1
#
_cell.length_a   1.000
_cell.length_b   1.000
_cell.length_c   1.000
_cell.angle_alpha   90.00
_cell.angle_beta   90.00
_cell.angle_gamma   90.00
#
_symmetry.space_group_name_H-M   'P 1'
#
loop_
_entity.id
_entity.type
_entity.pdbx_description
1 polymer ?
#
loop_
_entity_poly.entity_id
_entity_poly.type
_entity_poly.pdbx_seq_one_letter_code
_entity_poly.pdbx_strand_id
1 'polypeptide(L)'
;CGEGECGACTVIMDGRAVLSCLTLAVQAQGSDLLTIEGLAADGPEAGLHPLQKAFISEAAIQCGYCTPGMILTAKTLLDCDPEPTPGAVKEAIIGNLCRCTGYDKPVKAILAAAAEMRAAARDAAATATGAERGEC
;
A
#
# COMPACT_ATOMS: atom_id res chain seq x y z
N CYS A 1 -13.93 -15.17 2.03
CA CYS A 1 -14.71 -15.50 3.24
C CYS A 1 -16.17 -15.84 2.94
N GLY A 2 -16.73 -15.49 1.78
CA GLY A 2 -18.16 -15.70 1.47
C GLY A 2 -19.03 -14.48 1.75
N GLU A 3 -18.62 -13.64 2.70
CA GLU A 3 -19.44 -12.52 3.21
C GLU A 3 -18.83 -11.13 2.98
N GLY A 4 -17.64 -11.04 2.37
CA GLY A 4 -16.97 -9.76 2.09
C GLY A 4 -16.20 -9.10 3.24
N GLU A 5 -16.00 -9.78 4.37
CA GLU A 5 -15.40 -9.15 5.56
C GLU A 5 -13.86 -9.16 5.62
N CYS A 6 -13.19 -10.10 4.95
CA CYS A 6 -11.78 -10.40 5.29
C CYS A 6 -10.74 -9.49 4.63
N GLY A 7 -11.10 -8.71 3.59
CA GLY A 7 -10.19 -7.80 2.89
C GLY A 7 -9.06 -8.44 2.07
N ALA A 8 -8.84 -9.75 2.17
CA ALA A 8 -7.79 -10.44 1.41
C ALA A 8 -7.94 -10.30 -0.12
N CYS A 9 -9.15 -10.03 -0.61
CA CYS A 9 -9.46 -9.78 -2.02
C CYS A 9 -9.36 -8.30 -2.44
N THR A 10 -8.82 -7.43 -1.58
CA THR A 10 -8.72 -6.01 -1.89
C THR A 10 -7.85 -5.79 -3.11
N VAL A 11 -8.34 -4.99 -4.05
CA VAL A 11 -7.60 -4.43 -5.19
C VAL A 11 -7.84 -2.92 -5.21
N ILE A 12 -7.03 -2.17 -5.95
CA ILE A 12 -7.29 -0.75 -6.18
C ILE A 12 -7.96 -0.62 -7.54
N MET A 13 -9.14 -0.02 -7.56
CA MET A 13 -9.94 0.26 -8.76
C MET A 13 -10.23 1.76 -8.80
N ASP A 14 -9.76 2.43 -9.85
CA ASP A 14 -9.91 3.87 -10.05
C ASP A 14 -9.45 4.69 -8.83
N GLY A 15 -8.29 4.32 -8.29
CA GLY A 15 -7.68 4.96 -7.12
C GLY A 15 -8.32 4.62 -5.76
N ARG A 16 -9.29 3.70 -5.71
CA ARG A 16 -9.98 3.30 -4.47
C ARG A 16 -9.75 1.83 -4.13
N ALA A 17 -9.50 1.53 -2.87
CA ALA A 17 -9.50 0.16 -2.37
C ALA A 17 -10.92 -0.42 -2.44
N VAL A 18 -11.09 -1.55 -3.14
CA VAL A 18 -12.37 -2.25 -3.29
C VAL A 18 -12.23 -3.74 -3.04
N LEU A 19 -13.29 -4.36 -2.54
CA LEU A 19 -13.37 -5.81 -2.34
C LEU A 19 -13.74 -6.50 -3.65
N SER A 20 -12.75 -7.06 -4.35
CA SER A 20 -13.01 -7.70 -5.65
C SER A 20 -14.00 -8.86 -5.56
N CYS A 21 -14.13 -9.53 -4.41
CA CYS A 21 -15.10 -10.61 -4.24
C CYS A 21 -16.57 -10.14 -4.23
N LEU A 22 -16.82 -8.83 -4.05
CA LEU A 22 -18.15 -8.23 -4.11
C LEU A 22 -18.36 -7.35 -5.36
N THR A 23 -17.38 -7.33 -6.26
CA THR A 23 -17.43 -6.56 -7.51
C THR A 23 -17.53 -7.53 -8.68
N LEU A 24 -18.56 -7.39 -9.52
CA LEU A 24 -18.66 -8.18 -10.74
C LEU A 24 -17.61 -7.73 -11.75
N ALA A 25 -17.00 -8.67 -12.48
CA ALA A 25 -15.98 -8.35 -13.48
C ALA A 25 -16.47 -7.34 -14.54
N VAL A 26 -17.75 -7.40 -14.94
CA VAL A 26 -18.34 -6.44 -15.88
C VAL A 26 -18.41 -5.02 -15.33
N GLN A 27 -18.50 -4.85 -14.01
CA GLN A 27 -18.47 -3.52 -13.39
C GLN A 27 -17.09 -2.89 -13.42
N ALA A 28 -16.02 -3.70 -13.53
CA ALA A 28 -14.65 -3.23 -13.67
C ALA A 28 -14.24 -2.97 -15.13
N GLN A 29 -15.18 -3.10 -16.08
CA GLN A 29 -14.89 -2.87 -17.49
C GLN A 29 -14.51 -1.41 -17.73
N GLY A 30 -13.27 -1.19 -18.21
CA GLY A 30 -12.75 0.15 -18.50
C GLY A 30 -12.17 0.88 -17.28
N SER A 31 -12.18 0.28 -16.10
CA SER A 31 -11.53 0.82 -14.91
C SER A 31 -10.01 0.62 -14.93
N ASP A 32 -9.29 1.50 -14.26
CA ASP A 32 -7.88 1.28 -13.95
C ASP A 32 -7.76 0.38 -12.72
N LEU A 33 -7.05 -0.75 -12.87
CA LEU A 33 -6.93 -1.79 -11.85
C LEU A 33 -5.47 -2.01 -11.47
N LEU A 34 -5.20 -1.93 -10.17
CA LEU A 34 -3.92 -2.28 -9.57
C LEU A 34 -4.10 -3.41 -8.55
N THR A 35 -3.38 -4.50 -8.80
CA THR A 35 -3.24 -5.65 -7.89
C THR A 35 -1.86 -5.63 -7.22
N ILE A 36 -1.58 -6.61 -6.34
CA ILE A 36 -0.31 -6.66 -5.60
C ILE A 36 0.89 -6.89 -6.52
N GLU A 37 0.67 -7.59 -7.63
CA GLU A 37 1.67 -7.90 -8.65
C GLU A 37 2.14 -6.63 -9.39
N GLY A 38 1.25 -5.66 -9.58
CA GLY A 38 1.55 -4.40 -10.25
C GLY A 38 2.15 -3.31 -9.36
N LEU A 39 2.35 -3.59 -8.06
CA LEU A 39 2.76 -2.55 -7.11
C LEU A 39 4.24 -2.17 -7.21
N ALA A 40 5.10 -3.08 -7.65
CA ALA A 40 6.48 -2.75 -7.99
C ALA A 40 6.49 -1.97 -9.31
N ALA A 41 7.03 -0.75 -9.31
CA ALA A 41 7.17 0.05 -10.53
C ALA A 41 7.97 -0.77 -11.54
N ASP A 42 7.46 -0.91 -12.78
CA ASP A 42 8.09 -1.66 -13.88
C ASP A 42 8.39 -3.15 -13.63
N GLY A 43 7.75 -3.76 -12.62
CA GLY A 43 7.85 -5.18 -12.31
C GLY A 43 8.91 -5.52 -11.25
N PRO A 44 9.07 -6.82 -10.90
CA PRO A 44 9.92 -7.25 -9.78
C PRO A 44 11.40 -6.85 -9.91
N GLU A 45 11.88 -6.66 -11.14
CA GLU A 45 13.27 -6.34 -11.45
C GLU A 45 13.63 -4.89 -11.11
N ALA A 46 12.67 -3.96 -11.17
CA ALA A 46 12.86 -2.55 -10.82
C ALA A 46 12.75 -2.30 -9.29
N GLY A 47 12.44 -3.35 -8.53
CA GLY A 47 12.54 -3.38 -7.08
C GLY A 47 11.20 -3.23 -6.36
N LEU A 48 11.18 -3.71 -5.12
CA LEU A 48 9.99 -3.71 -4.30
C LEU A 48 9.54 -2.29 -3.92
N HIS A 49 8.23 -2.08 -3.91
CA HIS A 49 7.62 -0.88 -3.36
C HIS A 49 7.96 -0.73 -1.86
N PRO A 50 8.12 0.50 -1.32
CA PRO A 50 8.42 0.71 0.11
C PRO A 50 7.50 -0.07 1.07
N LEU A 51 6.19 -0.13 0.79
CA LEU A 51 5.26 -0.99 1.56
C LEU A 51 5.65 -2.47 1.55
N GLN A 52 6.02 -3.04 0.41
CA GLN A 52 6.44 -4.44 0.32
C GLN A 52 7.74 -4.67 1.11
N LYS A 53 8.72 -3.76 0.98
CA LYS A 53 9.98 -3.80 1.74
C LYS A 53 9.74 -3.73 3.24
N ALA A 54 8.90 -2.78 3.67
CA ALA A 54 8.59 -2.58 5.08
C ALA A 54 7.91 -3.80 5.69
N PHE A 55 6.95 -4.43 4.99
CA PHE A 55 6.30 -5.65 5.48
C PHE A 55 7.27 -6.81 5.68
N ILE A 56 8.30 -6.93 4.82
CA ILE A 56 9.38 -7.92 4.99
C ILE A 56 10.23 -7.56 6.20
N SER A 57 10.75 -6.33 6.25
CA SER A 57 11.69 -5.88 7.28
C SER A 57 11.11 -5.92 8.70
N GLU A 58 9.83 -5.58 8.85
CA GLU A 58 9.14 -5.57 10.14
C GLU A 58 8.62 -6.96 10.56
N ALA A 59 8.82 -7.98 9.73
CA ALA A 59 8.21 -9.30 9.88
C ALA A 59 6.68 -9.22 10.02
N ALA A 60 6.05 -8.38 9.17
CA ALA A 60 4.60 -8.22 9.10
C ALA A 60 3.92 -9.28 8.22
N ILE A 61 4.63 -10.36 7.89
CA ILE A 61 4.19 -11.47 7.05
C ILE A 61 4.48 -12.78 7.78
N GLN A 62 3.52 -13.69 7.80
CA GLN A 62 3.71 -15.09 8.21
C GLN A 62 3.16 -16.03 7.12
N CYS A 63 1.87 -16.36 7.16
CA CYS A 63 1.25 -17.21 6.14
C CYS A 63 1.10 -16.52 4.77
N GLY A 64 1.25 -15.19 4.71
CA GLY A 64 1.16 -14.43 3.47
C GLY A 64 -0.26 -14.09 3.01
N TYR A 65 -1.30 -14.79 3.47
CA TYR A 65 -2.63 -14.75 2.85
C TYR A 65 -3.31 -13.38 2.80
N CYS A 66 -3.27 -12.61 3.90
CA CYS A 66 -3.88 -11.27 3.95
C CYS A 66 -2.98 -10.16 3.37
N THR A 67 -1.71 -10.47 3.10
CA THR A 67 -0.67 -9.47 2.79
C THR A 67 -1.00 -8.65 1.54
N PRO A 68 -1.46 -9.26 0.42
CA PRO A 68 -1.82 -8.50 -0.78
C PRO A 68 -2.85 -7.39 -0.51
N GLY A 69 -4.01 -7.75 0.06
CA GLY A 69 -5.08 -6.80 0.32
C GLY A 69 -4.70 -5.74 1.36
N MET A 70 -3.94 -6.14 2.39
CA MET A 70 -3.48 -5.23 3.43
C MET A 70 -2.49 -4.18 2.89
N ILE A 71 -1.57 -4.59 2.02
CA ILE A 71 -0.62 -3.67 1.38
C ILE A 71 -1.36 -2.69 0.45
N LEU A 72 -2.32 -3.16 -0.37
CA LEU A 72 -3.07 -2.28 -1.27
C LEU A 72 -3.98 -1.30 -0.53
N THR A 73 -4.57 -1.74 0.58
CA THR A 73 -5.31 -0.85 1.49
C THR A 73 -4.40 0.21 2.08
N ALA A 74 -3.22 -0.19 2.57
CA ALA A 74 -2.22 0.74 3.09
C ALA A 74 -1.73 1.72 2.03
N LYS A 75 -1.54 1.28 0.78
CA LYS A 75 -1.18 2.17 -0.33
C LYS A 75 -2.25 3.25 -0.52
N THR A 76 -3.53 2.86 -0.57
CA THR A 76 -4.64 3.81 -0.74
C THR A 76 -4.67 4.83 0.40
N LEU A 77 -4.41 4.40 1.64
CA LEU A 77 -4.25 5.33 2.78
C LEU A 77 -3.10 6.31 2.52
N LEU A 78 -1.90 5.81 2.18
CA LEU A 78 -0.69 6.64 2.05
C LEU A 78 -0.71 7.58 0.84
N ASP A 79 -1.46 7.22 -0.21
CA ASP A 79 -1.70 8.11 -1.35
C ASP A 79 -2.56 9.33 -0.93
N CYS A 80 -3.46 9.17 0.05
CA CYS A 80 -4.31 10.25 0.57
C CYS A 80 -3.71 10.99 1.77
N ASP A 81 -3.04 10.27 2.68
CA ASP A 81 -2.43 10.78 3.90
C ASP A 81 -0.99 10.23 4.01
N PRO A 82 0.01 10.99 3.54
CA PRO A 82 1.42 10.57 3.60
C PRO A 82 2.01 10.52 5.02
N GLU A 83 1.33 11.06 6.04
CA GLU A 83 1.78 11.10 7.43
C GLU A 83 0.68 10.61 8.39
N PRO A 84 0.20 9.36 8.22
CA PRO A 84 -0.90 8.88 9.01
C PRO A 84 -0.46 8.63 10.45
N THR A 85 -1.36 8.89 11.39
CA THR A 85 -1.16 8.48 12.77
C THR A 85 -1.30 6.95 12.90
N PRO A 86 -0.73 6.32 13.95
CA PRO A 86 -0.94 4.89 14.19
C PRO A 86 -2.43 4.51 14.32
N GLY A 87 -3.26 5.42 14.83
CA GLY A 87 -4.72 5.24 14.91
C GLY A 87 -5.36 5.22 13.53
N ALA A 88 -4.98 6.16 12.65
CA ALA A 88 -5.47 6.21 11.27
C ALA A 88 -5.07 4.94 10.48
N VAL A 89 -3.84 4.44 10.68
CA VAL A 89 -3.40 3.18 10.06
C VAL A 89 -4.25 2.00 10.54
N LYS A 90 -4.50 1.89 11.85
CA LYS A 90 -5.34 0.82 12.41
C LYS A 90 -6.76 0.86 11.86
N GLU A 91 -7.33 2.06 11.76
CA GLU A 91 -8.68 2.25 11.21
C GLU A 91 -8.73 1.85 9.73
N ALA A 92 -7.76 2.30 8.93
CA ALA A 92 -7.72 1.99 7.50
C ALA A 92 -7.65 0.48 7.21
N ILE A 93 -6.93 -0.29 8.04
CA ILE A 93 -6.76 -1.73 7.84
C ILE A 93 -7.79 -2.59 8.58
N ILE A 94 -8.82 -2.00 9.22
CA ILE A 94 -9.84 -2.76 9.98
C ILE A 94 -10.57 -3.79 9.08
N GLY A 95 -10.74 -3.46 7.80
CA GLY A 95 -11.33 -4.34 6.80
C GLY A 95 -10.40 -5.44 6.27
N ASN A 96 -9.14 -5.52 6.73
CA ASN A 96 -8.16 -6.52 6.32
C ASN A 96 -7.79 -7.43 7.47
N LEU A 97 -8.52 -8.55 7.59
CA LEU A 97 -8.35 -9.48 8.70
C LEU A 97 -7.03 -10.25 8.57
N CYS A 98 -6.23 -10.23 9.64
CA CYS A 98 -5.00 -11.00 9.75
C CYS A 98 -5.07 -11.97 10.93
N ARG A 99 -4.88 -13.26 10.66
CA ARG A 99 -4.89 -14.29 11.71
C ARG A 99 -3.53 -14.48 12.40
N CYS A 100 -2.45 -14.08 11.74
CA CYS A 100 -1.10 -14.50 12.11
C CYS A 100 -0.32 -13.44 12.88
N THR A 101 -0.41 -12.16 12.50
CA THR A 101 0.53 -11.12 12.97
C THR A 101 0.03 -10.28 14.14
N GLY A 102 -1.27 -10.35 14.46
CA GLY A 102 -1.86 -9.52 15.53
C GLY A 102 -1.90 -8.01 15.23
N TYR A 103 -1.75 -7.60 13.97
CA TYR A 103 -1.84 -6.21 13.47
C TYR A 103 -0.71 -5.25 13.88
N ASP A 104 -0.07 -5.42 15.03
CA ASP A 104 1.00 -4.51 15.46
C ASP A 104 2.16 -4.43 14.48
N LYS A 105 2.52 -5.56 13.85
CA LYS A 105 3.60 -5.63 12.85
C LYS A 105 3.20 -4.93 11.54
N PRO A 106 2.03 -5.19 10.93
CA PRO A 106 1.52 -4.39 9.82
C PRO A 106 1.47 -2.89 10.10
N VAL A 107 0.98 -2.46 11.27
CA VAL A 107 0.92 -1.03 11.62
C VAL A 107 2.32 -0.41 11.60
N LYS A 108 3.32 -1.07 12.19
CA LYS A 108 4.72 -0.63 12.14
C LYS A 108 5.25 -0.56 10.71
N ALA A 109 4.99 -1.57 9.90
CA ALA A 109 5.43 -1.62 8.50
C ALA A 109 4.85 -0.46 7.68
N ILE A 110 3.58 -0.14 7.86
CA ILE A 110 2.91 0.94 7.12
C ILE A 110 3.50 2.30 7.52
N LEU A 111 3.72 2.54 8.82
CA LEU A 111 4.33 3.77 9.30
C LEU A 111 5.79 3.93 8.83
N ALA A 112 6.55 2.82 8.80
CA ALA A 112 7.92 2.80 8.28
C ALA A 112 7.95 3.13 6.78
N ALA A 113 7.06 2.50 5.99
CA ALA A 113 6.93 2.80 4.57
C ALA A 113 6.54 4.27 4.32
N ALA A 114 5.62 4.82 5.12
CA ALA A 114 5.24 6.23 5.03
C ALA A 114 6.45 7.15 5.26
N ALA A 115 7.27 6.87 6.28
CA ALA A 115 8.47 7.65 6.56
C ALA A 115 9.50 7.58 5.42
N GLU A 116 9.74 6.39 4.85
CA GLU A 116 10.62 6.20 3.68
C GLU A 116 10.12 6.97 2.45
N MET A 117 8.83 6.86 2.13
CA MET A 117 8.21 7.56 1.00
C MET A 117 8.29 9.08 1.15
N ARG A 118 8.07 9.62 2.37
CA ARG A 118 8.24 11.06 2.64
C ARG A 118 9.70 11.49 2.49
N ALA A 119 10.67 10.67 2.90
CA ALA A 119 12.08 10.98 2.71
C ALA A 119 12.44 11.05 1.22
N ALA A 120 12.05 10.03 0.44
CA ALA A 120 12.28 10.00 -0.99
C ALA A 120 11.62 11.19 -1.72
N ALA A 121 10.40 11.58 -1.33
CA ALA A 121 9.72 12.74 -1.90
C ALA A 121 10.45 14.07 -1.60
N ARG A 122 10.99 14.23 -0.38
CA ARG A 122 11.80 15.41 -0.03
C ARG A 122 13.10 15.46 -0.82
N ASP A 123 13.78 14.32 -0.98
CA ASP A 123 15.02 14.23 -1.74
C ASP A 123 14.79 14.56 -3.23
N ALA A 124 13.69 14.05 -3.81
CA ALA A 124 13.28 14.38 -5.17
C ALA A 124 12.93 15.86 -5.37
N ALA A 125 12.29 16.49 -4.37
CA ALA A 125 12.02 17.93 -4.41
C ALA A 125 13.33 18.76 -4.33
N ALA A 126 14.27 18.35 -3.47
CA ALA A 126 15.56 19.03 -3.32
C ALA A 126 16.42 18.96 -4.58
N THR A 127 16.41 17.83 -5.30
CA THR A 127 17.12 17.69 -6.59
C THR A 127 16.48 18.53 -7.69
N ALA A 128 15.14 18.62 -7.74
CA ALA A 128 14.43 19.49 -8.68
C ALA A 128 14.75 20.98 -8.47
N THR A 129 14.77 21.47 -7.21
CA THR A 129 15.13 22.86 -6.89
C THR A 129 16.64 23.16 -7.04
N GLY A 130 17.48 22.13 -7.11
CA GLY A 130 18.91 22.25 -7.42
C GLY A 130 19.18 22.45 -8.92
N ALA A 131 18.33 21.89 -9.79
CA ALA A 131 18.46 22.00 -11.24
C ALA A 131 18.14 23.41 -11.79
N GLU A 132 17.37 24.23 -11.05
CA GLU A 132 16.99 25.59 -11.45
C GLU A 132 17.99 26.69 -11.05
N ARG A 133 19.06 26.36 -10.31
CA ARG A 133 20.10 27.32 -9.86
C ARG A 133 21.45 27.15 -10.55
N GLY A 134 21.46 26.47 -11.70
CA GLY A 134 22.65 26.17 -12.48
C GLY A 134 22.71 26.93 -13.81
N GLU A 135 22.53 28.25 -13.82
CA GLU A 135 22.94 29.13 -14.92
C GLU A 135 22.97 30.60 -14.42
N CYS A 136 24.12 30.99 -13.88
CA CYS A 136 24.63 32.36 -13.93
C CYS A 136 26.17 32.32 -13.87
#